data_AF-A0A497GFG0-F1
#
_entry.id   AF-A0A497GFG0-F1
#
_cell.length_a   1.000
_cell.length_b   1.000
_cell.length_c   1.000
_cell.angle_alpha   90.00
_cell.angle_beta   90.00
_cell.angle_gamma   90.00
#
_symmetry.space_group_name_H-M   'P 1'
#
loop_
_entity.id
_entity.type
_entity.pdbx_description
1 polymer ?
#
loop_
_entity_poly.entity_id
_entity_poly.type
_entity_poly.pdbx_seq_one_letter_code
_entity_poly.pdbx_strand_id
1 'polypeptide(L)'
;MGKIPVTRIASEEEFWEKLKEKLKEEIEEFLENERIEELADILQVIYEIAKLKGVSLEELEAVRRRKEKERGGFNRRIILVEVKE
;
A
#
# COMPACT_ATOMS: atom_id res chain seq x y z
N MET A 1 16.13 8.74 -27.04
CA MET A 1 16.98 9.38 -26.01
C MET A 1 16.58 8.79 -24.66
N GLY A 2 17.46 8.03 -24.00
CA GLY A 2 17.18 7.45 -22.69
C GLY A 2 17.21 8.54 -21.61
N LYS A 3 16.22 8.54 -20.71
CA LYS A 3 16.27 9.40 -19.52
C LYS A 3 17.29 8.78 -18.55
N ILE A 4 18.23 9.58 -18.06
CA ILE A 4 19.18 9.15 -17.03
C ILE A 4 18.57 9.52 -15.68
N PRO A 5 18.22 8.55 -14.82
CA PRO A 5 17.73 8.86 -13.49
C PRO A 5 18.86 9.46 -12.65
N VAL A 6 18.58 10.58 -11.98
CA VAL A 6 19.46 11.18 -10.97
C VAL A 6 18.88 10.83 -9.61
N THR A 7 19.66 10.17 -8.76
CA THR A 7 19.21 9.66 -7.45
C THR A 7 20.04 10.26 -6.32
N ARG A 8 19.42 10.48 -5.16
CA ARG A 8 20.11 10.76 -3.89
C ARG A 8 19.47 9.97 -2.76
N ILE A 9 20.19 9.86 -1.65
CA ILE A 9 19.63 9.32 -0.40
C ILE A 9 18.76 10.41 0.25
N ALA A 10 17.54 10.06 0.63
CA ALA A 10 16.60 10.94 1.33
C ALA A 10 16.83 10.90 2.86
N SER A 11 16.41 11.94 3.58
CA SER A 11 16.23 11.83 5.03
C SER A 11 15.04 10.91 5.34
N GLU A 12 14.86 10.48 6.59
CA GLU A 12 13.70 9.66 6.97
C GLU A 12 12.38 10.41 6.74
N GLU A 13 12.32 11.71 7.06
CA GLU A 13 11.11 12.52 6.86
C GLU A 13 10.78 12.69 5.37
N GLU A 14 11.80 13.01 4.56
CA GLU A 14 11.62 13.10 3.12
C GLU A 14 11.20 11.77 2.52
N PHE A 15 11.82 10.67 2.95
CA PHE A 15 11.50 9.34 2.46
C PHE A 15 10.05 8.97 2.80
N TRP A 16 9.57 9.32 4.00
CA TRP A 16 8.18 9.14 4.38
C TRP A 16 7.22 9.91 3.48
N GLU A 17 7.50 11.19 3.20
CA GLU A 17 6.66 11.97 2.28
C GLU A 17 6.66 11.37 0.87
N LYS A 18 7.83 10.93 0.38
CA LYS A 18 7.95 10.30 -0.94
C LYS A 18 7.22 8.97 -1.04
N LEU A 19 7.21 8.14 0.01
CA LEU A 19 6.43 6.91 0.04
C LEU A 19 4.92 7.17 -0.02
N LYS A 20 4.42 8.22 0.65
CA LYS A 20 2.99 8.59 0.55
C LYS A 20 2.62 9.10 -0.84
N GLU A 21 3.47 9.93 -1.44
CA GLU A 21 3.31 10.38 -2.82
C GLU A 21 3.27 9.20 -3.78
N LYS A 22 4.23 8.27 -3.64
CA LYS A 22 4.32 7.06 -4.48
C LYS A 22 3.11 6.16 -4.31
N LEU A 23 2.64 5.92 -3.08
CA LEU A 23 1.43 5.12 -2.85
C LEU A 23 0.21 5.72 -3.56
N LYS A 24 0.09 7.04 -3.57
CA LYS A 24 -1.02 7.72 -4.25
C LYS A 24 -0.91 7.56 -5.77
N GLU A 25 0.28 7.75 -6.33
CA GLU A 25 0.58 7.55 -7.76
C GLU A 25 0.18 6.12 -8.20
N GLU A 26 0.65 5.08 -7.52
CA GLU A 26 0.36 3.69 -7.91
C GLU A 26 -1.14 3.33 -7.81
N ILE A 27 -1.84 3.90 -6.82
CA ILE A 27 -3.29 3.74 -6.71
C ILE A 27 -4.00 4.42 -7.88
N GLU A 28 -3.58 5.62 -8.27
CA GLU A 28 -4.14 6.32 -9.43
C GLU A 28 -3.87 5.53 -10.72
N GLU A 29 -2.65 5.01 -10.92
CA GLU A 29 -2.29 4.18 -12.08
C GLU A 29 -3.09 2.86 -12.13
N PHE A 30 -3.30 2.21 -10.97
CA PHE A 30 -4.15 1.02 -10.87
C PHE A 30 -5.61 1.33 -11.23
N LEU A 31 -6.15 2.46 -10.76
CA LEU A 31 -7.53 2.87 -11.06
C LEU A 31 -7.73 3.22 -12.54
N GLU A 32 -6.68 3.63 -13.25
CA GLU A 32 -6.73 3.92 -14.68
C GLU A 32 -6.61 2.67 -15.56
N ASN A 33 -5.71 1.73 -15.21
CA ASN A 33 -5.28 0.67 -16.12
C ASN A 33 -5.53 -0.77 -15.60
N GLU A 34 -5.83 -0.94 -14.31
CA GLU A 34 -6.14 -2.22 -13.63
C GLU A 34 -5.10 -3.34 -13.84
N ARG A 35 -3.84 -2.97 -14.08
CA ARG A 35 -2.76 -3.93 -14.37
C ARG A 35 -2.23 -4.60 -13.10
N ILE A 36 -1.75 -5.83 -13.26
CA ILE A 36 -1.15 -6.60 -12.16
C ILE A 36 0.17 -5.97 -11.68
N GLU A 37 0.87 -5.27 -12.57
CA GLU A 37 2.08 -4.51 -12.26
C GLU A 37 1.78 -3.41 -11.23
N GLU A 38 0.71 -2.63 -11.42
CA GLU A 38 0.36 -1.56 -10.45
C GLU A 38 -0.04 -2.15 -9.09
N LEU A 39 -0.68 -3.32 -9.06
CA LEU A 39 -0.97 -4.04 -7.81
C LEU A 39 0.32 -4.47 -7.09
N ALA A 40 1.34 -4.90 -7.84
CA ALA A 40 2.63 -5.26 -7.30
C ALA A 40 3.37 -4.02 -6.77
N ASP A 41 3.28 -2.89 -7.47
CA ASP A 41 3.89 -1.62 -7.05
C ASP A 41 3.21 -1.07 -5.78
N ILE A 42 1.87 -1.11 -5.70
CA ILE A 42 1.13 -0.80 -4.46
C ILE A 42 1.62 -1.70 -3.30
N LEU A 43 1.75 -3.00 -3.53
CA LEU A 43 2.20 -3.93 -2.50
C LEU A 43 3.63 -3.62 -2.03
N GLN A 44 4.52 -3.28 -2.96
CA GLN A 44 5.89 -2.90 -2.67
C GLN A 44 5.93 -1.64 -1.78
N VAL A 45 5.14 -0.62 -2.11
CA VAL A 45 5.08 0.62 -1.31
C VAL A 45 4.53 0.34 0.09
N ILE A 46 3.51 -0.52 0.23
CA ILE A 46 2.97 -0.93 1.55
C ILE A 46 4.05 -1.61 2.40
N TYR A 47 4.87 -2.48 1.81
CA TYR A 47 5.94 -3.17 2.53
C TYR A 47 7.03 -2.20 3.01
N GLU A 48 7.44 -1.24 2.19
CA GLU A 48 8.42 -0.23 2.60
C GLU A 48 7.86 0.70 3.68
N ILE A 49 6.58 1.07 3.60
CA ILE A 49 5.90 1.82 4.66
C ILE A 49 5.88 1.03 5.98
N ALA A 50 5.53 -0.26 5.94
CA ALA A 50 5.50 -1.10 7.14
C ALA A 50 6.90 -1.16 7.79
N LYS A 51 7.93 -1.41 6.98
CA LYS A 51 9.33 -1.44 7.43
C LYS A 51 9.77 -0.11 8.04
N LEU A 52 9.45 1.03 7.40
CA LEU A 52 9.77 2.36 7.92
C LEU A 52 9.07 2.64 9.26
N LYS A 53 7.85 2.10 9.46
CA LYS A 53 7.10 2.22 10.71
C LYS A 53 7.50 1.18 11.77
N GLY A 54 8.48 0.32 11.49
CA GLY A 54 8.90 -0.75 12.40
C GLY A 54 7.85 -1.86 12.57
N VAL A 55 6.96 -2.01 11.60
CA VAL A 55 5.93 -3.06 11.57
C VAL A 55 6.43 -4.23 10.74
N SER A 56 6.46 -5.42 11.32
CA SER A 56 6.81 -6.64 10.60
C SER A 56 5.72 -7.04 9.61
N LEU A 57 6.10 -7.79 8.58
CA LEU A 57 5.12 -8.34 7.62
C LEU A 57 4.14 -9.30 8.29
N GLU A 58 4.62 -10.04 9.29
CA GLU A 58 3.82 -10.95 10.09
C GLU A 58 2.75 -10.20 10.89
N GLU A 59 3.10 -9.08 11.51
CA GLU A 59 2.14 -8.22 12.23
C GLU A 59 1.11 -7.61 11.28
N LEU A 60 1.55 -7.11 10.12
CA LEU A 60 0.67 -6.54 9.10
C LEU A 60 -0.35 -7.59 8.62
N GLU A 61 0.11 -8.80 8.30
CA GLU A 61 -0.75 -9.92 7.89
C GLU A 61 -1.68 -10.38 9.02
N ALA A 62 -1.22 -10.40 10.27
CA ALA A 62 -2.06 -10.73 11.41
C ALA A 62 -3.24 -9.75 11.55
N VAL A 63 -2.98 -8.44 11.39
CA VAL A 63 -4.02 -7.41 11.39
C VAL A 63 -4.97 -7.58 10.20
N ARG A 64 -4.46 -7.85 8.99
CA ARG A 64 -5.30 -8.09 7.79
C ARG A 64 -6.25 -9.27 8.01
N ARG A 65 -5.73 -10.41 8.50
CA ARG A 65 -6.51 -11.63 8.78
C ARG A 65 -7.54 -11.43 9.88
N ARG A 66 -7.20 -10.65 10.94
CA ARG A 66 -8.17 -10.33 12.00
C ARG A 66 -9.35 -9.53 11.43
N LYS A 67 -9.08 -8.49 10.63
CA LYS A 67 -10.13 -7.68 9.98
C LYS A 67 -11.00 -8.52 9.03
N GLU A 68 -10.39 -9.43 8.28
CA GLU A 68 -11.09 -10.36 7.39
C GLU A 68 -12.09 -11.28 8.13
N LYS A 69 -11.69 -11.75 9.32
CA LYS A 69 -12.56 -12.55 10.20
C LYS A 69 -13.69 -11.71 10.79
N GLU A 70 -13.39 -10.52 11.30
CA GLU A 70 -14.35 -9.64 12.00
C GLU A 70 -15.40 -9.03 11.07
N ARG A 71 -14.99 -8.55 9.89
CA ARG A 71 -15.85 -7.72 9.01
C ARG A 71 -16.38 -8.45 7.79
N GLY A 72 -15.95 -9.70 7.57
CA GLY A 72 -16.03 -10.29 6.25
C GLY A 72 -14.78 -9.95 5.44
N GLY A 73 -14.26 -10.91 4.70
CA GLY A 73 -13.26 -10.64 3.69
C GLY A 73 -13.92 -10.21 2.39
N PHE A 74 -13.18 -9.45 1.59
CA PHE A 74 -13.57 -9.15 0.21
C PHE A 74 -13.78 -10.43 -0.62
N ASN A 75 -13.16 -11.55 -0.23
CA ASN A 75 -13.39 -12.89 -0.82
C ASN A 75 -14.84 -13.38 -0.70
N ARG A 76 -15.57 -12.97 0.34
CA ARG A 76 -16.99 -13.30 0.53
C ARG A 76 -17.91 -12.30 -0.17
N ARG A 77 -17.36 -11.32 -0.90
CA ARG A 77 -18.08 -10.19 -1.51
C ARG A 77 -18.88 -9.38 -0.48
N ILE A 78 -18.45 -9.40 0.78
CA ILE A 78 -19.07 -8.63 1.86
C ILE A 78 -18.42 -7.25 1.85
N ILE A 79 -19.22 -6.21 1.67
CA ILE A 79 -18.80 -4.81 1.72
C ILE A 79 -19.49 -4.17 2.93
N LEU A 80 -18.70 -3.58 3.83
CA LEU A 80 -19.24 -2.83 4.96
C LEU A 80 -19.85 -1.51 4.43
N VAL A 81 -21.16 -1.34 4.59
CA VAL A 81 -21.89 -0.14 4.10
C VAL A 81 -22.03 0.93 5.18
N GLU A 82 -22.28 0.52 6.44
CA GLU A 82 -22.50 1.44 7.56
C GLU A 82 -22.22 0.70 8.89
N VAL A 83 -21.77 1.43 9.92
CA VAL A 83 -21.76 0.97 11.32
C VAL A 83 -22.79 1.81 12.06
N LYS A 84 -23.86 1.18 12.55
CA LYS A 84 -24.87 1.84 13.39
C LYS A 84 -24.50 1.66 14.87
N GLU A 85 -24.69 2.71 15.65
CA GLU A 85 -24.61 2.68 17.12
C GLU A 85 -25.85 2.00 17.73
#